data_AF-A0A4R4W5Y8-F1
#
_entry.id   AF-A0A4R4W5Y8-F1
#
_cell.length_a   1.000
_cell.length_b   1.000
_cell.length_c   1.000
_cell.angle_alpha   90.00
_cell.angle_beta   90.00
_cell.angle_gamma   90.00
#
_symmetry.space_group_name_H-M   'P 1'
#
loop_
_entity.id
_entity.type
_entity.pdbx_description
1 polymer ?
#
loop_
_entity_poly.entity_id
_entity_poly.type
_entity_poly.pdbx_seq_one_letter_code
_entity_poly.pdbx_strand_id
1 'polypeptide(L)'
;MTHLPGPRRTPLTAEEKARAEANFVPLVAEHLTADGRFRVSADTPESIALFQEVAHRVGELLGRPVVSYANGRHIVIAFGPRE
;
A
#
# COMPACT_ATOMS: atom_id res chain seq x y z
N MET A 1 -26.44 -23.60 -13.16
CA MET A 1 -25.30 -23.32 -12.26
C MET A 1 -25.55 -21.96 -11.62
N THR A 2 -25.99 -21.94 -10.37
CA THR A 2 -26.34 -20.70 -9.66
C THR A 2 -25.05 -20.00 -9.22
N HIS A 3 -24.76 -18.83 -9.79
CA HIS A 3 -23.61 -18.03 -9.38
C HIS A 3 -23.89 -17.50 -7.97
N LEU A 4 -23.10 -17.89 -6.97
CA LEU A 4 -23.17 -17.26 -5.65
C LEU A 4 -22.86 -15.77 -5.83
N PRO A 5 -23.60 -14.86 -5.15
CA PRO A 5 -23.24 -13.45 -5.16
C PRO A 5 -21.81 -13.31 -4.66
N GLY A 6 -20.98 -12.60 -5.43
CA GLY A 6 -19.59 -12.36 -5.06
C GLY A 6 -19.49 -11.73 -3.66
N PRO A 7 -18.35 -11.90 -2.97
CA PRO A 7 -18.16 -11.35 -1.63
C PRO A 7 -18.52 -9.86 -1.63
N ARG A 8 -19.45 -9.46 -0.74
CA ARG A 8 -19.79 -8.05 -0.53
C ARG A 8 -18.54 -7.39 0.04
N ARG A 9 -17.94 -6.50 -0.74
CA ARG A 9 -16.80 -5.69 -0.31
C ARG A 9 -17.33 -4.64 0.67
N THR A 10 -16.94 -4.76 1.93
CA THR A 10 -17.19 -3.72 2.93
C THR A 10 -16.04 -2.72 2.86
N PRO A 11 -16.31 -1.42 2.64
CA PRO A 11 -15.28 -0.41 2.65
C PRO A 11 -14.62 -0.31 4.03
N LEU A 12 -13.34 0.02 4.08
CA LEU A 12 -12.65 0.27 5.35
C LEU A 12 -13.22 1.54 6.00
N THR A 13 -13.51 1.45 7.30
CA THR A 13 -13.79 2.64 8.12
C THR A 13 -12.53 3.49 8.31
N ALA A 14 -12.70 4.75 8.71
CA ALA A 14 -11.57 5.65 8.96
C ALA A 14 -10.60 5.10 10.03
N GLU A 15 -11.13 4.46 11.08
CA GLU A 15 -10.33 3.87 12.15
C GLU A 15 -9.57 2.63 11.66
N GLU A 16 -10.20 1.79 10.83
CA GLU A 16 -9.51 0.66 10.20
C GLU A 16 -8.41 1.13 9.23
N LYS A 17 -8.64 2.21 8.48
CA LYS A 17 -7.62 2.81 7.63
C LYS A 17 -6.43 3.31 8.45
N ALA A 18 -6.67 4.07 9.51
CA ALA A 18 -5.62 4.58 10.38
C ALA A 18 -4.81 3.46 11.04
N ARG A 19 -5.47 2.41 11.52
CA ARG A 19 -4.79 1.22 12.05
C ARG A 19 -3.99 0.49 10.98
N ALA A 20 -4.53 0.35 9.78
CA ALA A 20 -3.83 -0.30 8.67
C ALA A 20 -2.55 0.49 8.32
N GLU A 21 -2.64 1.81 8.18
CA GLU A 21 -1.48 2.68 7.93
C GLU A 21 -0.40 2.49 8.99
N ALA A 22 -0.77 2.57 10.28
CA ALA A 22 0.18 2.43 11.39
C ALA A 22 0.91 1.07 11.40
N ASN A 23 0.24 0.00 10.96
CA ASN A 23 0.83 -1.33 10.89
C ASN A 23 1.64 -1.58 9.60
N PHE A 24 1.21 -1.01 8.47
CA PHE A 24 1.89 -1.24 7.18
C PHE A 24 3.15 -0.39 7.01
N VAL A 25 3.22 0.81 7.58
CA VAL A 25 4.41 1.66 7.49
C VAL A 25 5.70 0.96 7.93
N PRO A 26 5.81 0.37 9.14
CA PRO A 26 7.04 -0.31 9.54
C PRO A 26 7.36 -1.53 8.67
N LEU A 27 6.35 -2.32 8.27
CA LEU A 27 6.53 -3.50 7.42
C LEU A 27 7.08 -3.12 6.03
N VAL A 28 6.49 -2.10 5.42
CA VAL A 28 6.93 -1.63 4.10
C VAL A 28 8.32 -0.99 4.19
N ALA A 29 8.60 -0.24 5.25
CA ALA A 29 9.93 0.34 5.48
C ALA A 29 11.00 -0.75 5.58
N GLU A 30 10.77 -1.80 6.38
CA GLU A 30 11.67 -2.95 6.51
C GLU A 30 11.92 -3.61 5.15
N HIS A 31 10.85 -3.92 4.42
CA HIS A 31 10.96 -4.59 3.13
C HIS A 31 11.65 -3.72 2.06
N LEU A 32 11.41 -2.41 2.06
CA LEU A 32 12.14 -1.49 1.20
C LEU A 32 13.63 -1.45 1.55
N THR A 33 13.99 -1.45 2.83
CA THR A 33 15.40 -1.45 3.22
C THR A 33 16.11 -2.76 2.88
N ALA A 34 15.40 -3.89 2.91
CA ALA A 34 15.95 -5.21 2.61
C ALA A 34 16.02 -5.48 1.09
N ASP A 35 14.93 -5.25 0.36
CA ASP A 35 14.74 -5.70 -1.03
C ASP A 35 14.62 -4.55 -2.04
N GLY A 36 14.54 -3.30 -1.57
CA GLY A 36 14.42 -2.09 -2.41
C GLY A 36 13.04 -1.87 -3.02
N ARG A 37 12.11 -2.83 -2.89
CA ARG A 37 10.75 -2.77 -3.42
C ARG A 37 9.79 -3.58 -2.58
N PHE A 38 8.54 -3.13 -2.51
CA PHE A 38 7.42 -3.83 -1.89
C PHE A 38 6.27 -3.91 -2.89
N ARG A 39 5.60 -5.07 -2.96
CA ARG A 39 4.49 -5.31 -3.89
C ARG A 39 3.31 -5.88 -3.14
N VAL A 40 2.13 -5.30 -3.38
CA VAL A 40 0.88 -5.73 -2.75
C VAL A 40 -0.26 -5.71 -3.74
N SER A 41 -1.19 -6.65 -3.62
CA SER A 41 -2.44 -6.64 -4.39
C SER A 41 -3.37 -5.56 -3.84
N ALA A 42 -3.81 -4.67 -4.73
CA ALA A 42 -4.72 -3.58 -4.39
C ALA A 42 -5.68 -3.39 -5.57
N ASP A 43 -6.86 -3.99 -5.47
CA ASP A 43 -7.88 -4.00 -6.52
C ASP A 43 -9.06 -3.04 -6.24
N THR A 44 -9.02 -2.30 -5.13
CA THR A 44 -10.03 -1.28 -4.79
C THR A 44 -9.42 0.11 -4.66
N PRO A 45 -10.17 1.19 -5.00
CA PRO A 45 -9.71 2.55 -4.79
C PRO A 45 -9.27 2.85 -3.35
N GLU A 46 -9.96 2.29 -2.34
CA GLU A 46 -9.56 2.51 -0.93
C GLU A 46 -8.23 1.84 -0.59
N SER A 47 -8.00 0.60 -1.07
CA SER A 47 -6.71 -0.07 -0.88
C SER A 47 -5.59 0.67 -1.60
N ILE A 48 -5.87 1.23 -2.79
CA ILE A 48 -4.91 2.04 -3.52
C ILE A 48 -4.52 3.30 -2.74
N ALA A 49 -5.51 4.04 -2.26
CA ALA A 49 -5.28 5.24 -1.46
C ALA A 49 -4.55 4.93 -0.14
N LEU A 50 -4.87 3.80 0.51
CA LEU A 50 -4.15 3.34 1.70
C LEU A 50 -2.66 3.15 1.41
N PHE A 51 -2.31 2.40 0.36
CA PHE A 51 -0.89 2.12 0.06
C PHE A 51 -0.14 3.33 -0.50
N GLN A 52 -0.84 4.29 -1.11
CA GLN A 52 -0.25 5.60 -1.46
C GLN A 52 0.14 6.40 -0.21
N GLU A 53 -0.75 6.47 0.80
CA GLU A 53 -0.45 7.12 2.07
C GLU A 53 0.68 6.40 2.82
N VAL A 54 0.67 5.06 2.84
CA VAL A 54 1.77 4.27 3.42
C VAL A 54 3.10 4.60 2.73
N ALA A 55 3.14 4.65 1.40
CA ALA A 55 4.36 4.99 0.67
C ALA A 55 4.89 6.38 1.04
N HIS A 56 4.00 7.38 1.17
CA HIS A 56 4.37 8.72 1.62
C HIS A 56 4.97 8.69 3.03
N ARG A 57 4.29 8.05 3.99
CA ARG A 57 4.76 7.93 5.38
C ARG A 57 6.09 7.17 5.52
N VAL A 58 6.31 6.15 4.70
CA VAL A 58 7.58 5.42 4.68
C VAL A 58 8.71 6.31 4.14
N GLY A 59 8.43 7.15 3.13
CA GLY A 59 9.39 8.13 2.64
C GLY A 59 9.81 9.13 3.72
N GLU A 60 8.85 9.67 4.45
CA GLU A 60 9.09 10.54 5.62
C GLU A 60 9.92 9.83 6.69
N LEU A 61 9.56 8.58 7.03
CA LEU A 61 10.24 7.78 8.04
C LEU A 61 11.71 7.48 7.68
N LEU A 62 11.96 7.15 6.41
CA LEU A 62 13.30 6.80 5.92
C LEU A 62 14.14 8.01 5.50
N GLY A 63 13.54 9.21 5.46
CA GLY A 63 14.19 10.42 4.95
C GLY A 63 14.65 10.27 3.49
N ARG A 64 13.92 9.47 2.69
CA ARG A 64 14.29 9.14 1.31
C ARG A 64 13.04 9.13 0.42
N PRO A 65 13.12 9.62 -0.83
CA PRO A 65 11.99 9.57 -1.76
C PRO A 65 11.50 8.13 -1.95
N VAL A 66 10.21 7.91 -1.78
CA VAL A 66 9.51 6.63 -2.03
C VAL A 66 8.36 6.91 -2.98
N VAL A 67 8.24 6.09 -4.01
CA VAL A 67 7.19 6.17 -5.04
C VAL A 67 6.28 4.96 -4.94
N SER A 68 4.99 5.17 -5.22
CA SER A 68 4.03 4.09 -5.41
C SER A 68 3.41 4.20 -6.80
N TYR A 69 3.25 3.07 -7.49
CA TYR A 69 2.57 3.02 -8.78
C TYR A 69 1.77 1.74 -8.94
N ALA A 70 0.66 1.84 -9.67
CA ALA A 70 -0.15 0.69 -10.02
C ALA A 70 0.48 -0.10 -11.18
N ASN A 71 0.55 -1.42 -11.03
CA ASN A 71 0.98 -2.38 -12.05
C ASN A 71 -0.05 -3.52 -12.13
N GLY A 72 -1.07 -3.32 -12.97
CA GLY A 72 -2.21 -4.22 -13.07
C GLY A 72 -3.04 -4.23 -11.78
N ARG A 73 -3.17 -5.40 -11.15
CA ARG A 73 -3.89 -5.58 -9.87
C ARG A 73 -3.04 -5.31 -8.63
N HIS A 74 -1.81 -4.86 -8.82
CA HIS A 74 -0.85 -4.66 -7.74
C HIS A 74 -0.42 -3.22 -7.66
N ILE A 75 -0.08 -2.77 -6.46
CA ILE A 75 0.74 -1.60 -6.24
C ILE A 75 2.16 -2.05 -5.98
N VAL A 76 3.09 -1.33 -6.58
CA VAL A 76 4.52 -1.44 -6.29
C VAL A 76 4.94 -0.16 -5.58
N ILE A 77 5.58 -0.32 -4.42
CA ILE A 77 6.24 0.74 -3.66
C ILE A 77 7.74 0.51 -3.80
N ALA A 78 8.51 1.54 -4.13
CA ALA A 78 9.96 1.46 -4.28
C ALA A 78 10.61 2.80 -3.96
N PHE A 79 11.93 2.82 -3.76
CA PHE A 79 12.64 4.09 -3.68
C PHE A 79 12.53 4.87 -5.00
N GLY A 80 12.27 6.17 -4.89
CA GLY A 80 12.34 7.09 -6.01
C GLY A 80 13.79 7.28 -6.49
N PRO A 81 13.98 7.84 -7.70
CA PRO A 81 15.29 8.28 -8.13
C PRO A 81 15.87 9.25 -7.09
N ARG A 82 17.16 9.10 -6.77
CA ARG A 82 17.87 10.15 -6.01
C ARG A 82 18.04 11.33 -6.93
N GLU A 83 17.54 12.49 -6.51
CA GLU A 83 17.96 13.78 -7.05
C GLU A 83 19.40 14.11 -6.68
#